data_AF-A0A0B8P5Y0-F1
#
_entry.id   AF-A0A0B8P5Y0-F1
#
_cell.length_a   1.000
_cell.length_b   1.000
_cell.length_c   1.000
_cell.angle_alpha   90.00
_cell.angle_beta   90.00
_cell.angle_gamma   90.00
#
_symmetry.space_group_name_H-M   'P 1'
#
loop_
_entity.id
_entity.type
_entity.pdbx_description
1 polymer ?
#
loop_
_entity_poly.entity_id
_entity_poly.type
_entity_poly.pdbx_seq_one_letter_code
_entity_poly.pdbx_strand_id
1 'polypeptide(L)'
;MFKSGIPVASIQGLLTGHERIGIEPNRTIGISDNLLNAHSIWLTANTTTPYVTGEIDVKNGPVVLNIGTPLLGLLDDAAFKFVGNIGVTNPEDQGTGGKYFIYTLATKASYLRVTFTLRPRVISTGYLLV
;
A
#
# COMPACT_ATOMS: atom_id res chain seq x y z
N MET A 1 -17.72 -7.67 -19.87
CA MET A 1 -17.89 -8.07 -18.46
C MET A 1 -16.66 -8.75 -17.87
N PHE A 2 -16.07 -9.79 -18.49
CA PHE A 2 -14.87 -10.45 -17.93
C PHE A 2 -13.64 -9.54 -17.81
N LYS A 3 -13.25 -8.85 -18.90
CA LYS A 3 -12.02 -8.02 -18.94
C LYS A 3 -11.96 -6.94 -17.87
N SER A 4 -13.09 -6.34 -17.53
CA SER A 4 -13.20 -5.31 -16.49
C SER A 4 -13.03 -5.85 -15.07
N GLY A 5 -13.22 -7.16 -14.86
CA GLY A 5 -13.07 -7.80 -13.54
C GLY A 5 -11.66 -8.32 -13.26
N ILE A 6 -10.77 -8.40 -14.26
CA ILE A 6 -9.42 -8.93 -14.10
C ILE A 6 -8.62 -8.21 -13.00
N PRO A 7 -8.58 -6.86 -12.95
CA PRO A 7 -7.78 -6.17 -11.94
C PRO A 7 -8.31 -6.39 -10.52
N VAL A 8 -9.64 -6.35 -10.36
CA VAL A 8 -10.33 -6.63 -9.10
C VAL A 8 -10.05 -8.06 -8.63
N ALA A 9 -10.14 -9.03 -9.54
CA ALA A 9 -9.86 -10.44 -9.22
C ALA A 9 -8.40 -10.65 -8.79
N SER A 10 -7.45 -9.92 -9.41
CA SER A 10 -6.04 -9.96 -9.04
C SER A 10 -5.83 -9.47 -7.60
N ILE A 11 -6.37 -8.31 -7.25
CA ILE A 11 -6.28 -7.77 -5.88
C ILE A 11 -6.99 -8.67 -4.89
N GLN A 12 -8.19 -9.17 -5.21
CA GLN A 12 -8.90 -10.10 -4.33
C GLN A 12 -8.10 -11.38 -4.07
N GLY A 13 -7.41 -11.91 -5.08
CA GLY A 13 -6.53 -13.07 -4.93
C GLY A 13 -5.38 -12.79 -3.96
N LEU A 14 -4.73 -11.62 -4.09
CA LEU A 14 -3.66 -11.19 -3.18
C LEU A 14 -4.17 -11.06 -1.73
N LEU A 15 -5.28 -10.34 -1.52
CA LEU A 15 -5.86 -10.11 -0.19
C LEU A 15 -6.32 -11.42 0.46
N THR A 16 -6.92 -12.33 -0.31
CA THR A 16 -7.30 -13.67 0.19
C THR A 16 -6.06 -14.47 0.59
N GLY A 17 -4.95 -14.33 -0.13
CA GLY A 17 -3.67 -14.92 0.24
C GLY A 17 -3.13 -14.36 1.55
N HIS A 18 -3.17 -13.04 1.71
CA HIS A 18 -2.79 -12.33 2.94
C HIS A 18 -3.61 -12.78 4.15
N GLU A 19 -4.93 -12.86 4.01
CA GLU A 19 -5.82 -13.32 5.08
C GLU A 19 -5.46 -14.75 5.55
N ARG A 20 -5.16 -15.66 4.60
CA ARG A 20 -4.78 -17.05 4.91
C ARG A 20 -3.47 -17.19 5.68
N ILE A 21 -2.58 -16.20 5.58
CA ILE A 21 -1.32 -16.16 6.34
C ILE A 21 -1.41 -15.27 7.59
N GLY A 22 -2.61 -14.79 7.94
CA GLY A 22 -2.86 -14.05 9.17
C GLY A 22 -2.62 -12.55 9.09
N ILE A 23 -2.53 -11.97 7.89
CA ILE A 23 -2.47 -10.50 7.74
C ILE A 23 -3.88 -9.94 7.93
N GLU A 24 -4.01 -9.09 8.94
CA GLU A 24 -5.21 -8.32 9.28
C GLU A 24 -5.14 -6.89 8.69
N PRO A 25 -6.23 -6.42 8.04
CA PRO A 25 -6.31 -5.04 7.54
C PRO A 25 -6.06 -4.01 8.63
N ASN A 26 -5.35 -2.93 8.31
CA ASN A 26 -4.99 -1.83 9.21
C ASN A 26 -4.15 -2.19 10.45
N ARG A 27 -3.81 -3.46 10.70
CA ARG A 27 -3.15 -3.89 11.94
C ARG A 27 -1.80 -4.53 11.69
N THR A 28 -1.69 -5.33 10.64
CA THR A 28 -0.46 -6.03 10.29
C THR A 28 -0.08 -5.78 8.85
N ILE A 29 1.20 -5.91 8.55
CA ILE A 29 1.75 -5.83 7.21
C ILE A 29 2.43 -7.16 6.88
N GLY A 30 2.39 -7.55 5.61
CA GLY A 30 3.22 -8.60 5.06
C GLY A 30 4.57 -8.04 4.66
N ILE A 31 5.63 -8.79 4.93
CA ILE A 31 6.97 -8.51 4.43
C ILE A 31 7.49 -9.79 3.79
N SER A 32 8.12 -9.71 2.62
CA SER A 32 8.77 -10.86 2.02
C SER A 32 10.03 -11.21 2.81
N ASP A 33 10.09 -12.41 3.39
CA ASP A 33 11.26 -12.88 4.13
C ASP A 33 12.53 -12.92 3.27
N ASN A 34 12.37 -13.28 1.99
CA ASN A 34 13.43 -13.35 1.00
C ASN A 34 13.01 -12.61 -0.28
N LEU A 35 13.99 -12.34 -1.15
CA LEU A 35 13.71 -11.87 -2.50
C LEU A 35 12.83 -12.89 -3.25
N LEU A 36 11.82 -12.37 -3.93
CA LEU A 36 10.90 -13.18 -4.73
C LEU A 36 11.60 -13.71 -5.98
N ASN A 37 11.12 -14.82 -6.52
CA ASN A 37 11.68 -15.49 -7.69
C ASN A 37 10.57 -16.08 -8.58
N ALA A 38 10.95 -16.77 -9.66
CA ALA A 38 10.00 -17.34 -10.62
C ALA A 38 9.07 -18.42 -10.03
N HIS A 39 9.39 -18.98 -8.86
CA HIS A 39 8.56 -19.93 -8.13
C HIS A 39 7.73 -19.29 -7.02
N SER A 40 7.87 -17.97 -6.80
CA SER A 40 7.02 -17.24 -5.87
C SER A 40 5.59 -17.14 -6.41
N ILE A 41 4.61 -17.15 -5.49
CA ILE A 41 3.18 -17.09 -5.84
C ILE A 41 2.70 -15.71 -6.31
N TRP A 42 3.60 -14.73 -6.36
CA TRP A 42 3.29 -13.35 -6.74
C TRP A 42 3.38 -13.16 -8.25
N LEU A 43 2.43 -12.41 -8.80
CA LEU A 43 2.39 -12.14 -10.23
C LEU A 43 3.47 -11.12 -10.62
N THR A 44 4.46 -11.54 -11.41
CA THR A 44 5.51 -10.69 -11.99
C THR A 44 6.24 -9.82 -10.97
N ALA A 45 6.51 -10.36 -9.78
CA ALA A 45 7.27 -9.64 -8.77
C ALA A 45 8.71 -9.34 -9.23
N ASN A 46 9.24 -8.20 -8.82
CA ASN A 46 10.65 -7.89 -8.95
C ASN A 46 11.46 -8.84 -8.06
N THR A 47 12.56 -9.38 -8.60
CA THR A 47 13.43 -10.35 -7.92
C THR A 47 14.61 -9.71 -7.20
N THR A 48 14.74 -8.38 -7.24
CA THR A 48 15.91 -7.66 -6.70
C THR A 48 15.57 -6.79 -5.48
N THR A 49 14.30 -6.71 -5.13
CA THR A 49 13.80 -5.82 -4.09
C THR A 49 12.76 -6.56 -3.24
N PRO A 50 12.86 -6.58 -1.90
CA PRO A 50 11.88 -7.26 -1.04
C PRO A 50 10.54 -6.51 -1.09
N TYR A 51 9.42 -7.10 -0.68
CA TYR A 51 8.10 -6.45 -0.72
C TYR A 51 7.51 -6.27 0.66
N VAL A 52 6.84 -5.15 0.88
CA VAL A 52 6.00 -4.83 2.02
C VAL A 52 4.58 -4.56 1.49
N THR A 53 3.60 -5.30 2.01
CA THR A 53 2.20 -5.13 1.62
C THR A 53 1.31 -4.99 2.84
N GLY A 54 0.22 -4.26 2.67
CA GLY A 54 -0.80 -4.11 3.69
C GLY A 54 -2.14 -3.82 3.05
N GLU A 55 -3.20 -4.27 3.71
CA GLU A 55 -4.56 -3.88 3.35
C GLU A 55 -4.99 -2.68 4.20
N ILE A 56 -5.54 -1.66 3.55
CA ILE A 56 -6.07 -0.47 4.21
C ILE A 56 -7.59 -0.46 4.04
N ASP A 57 -8.31 -0.72 5.13
CA ASP A 57 -9.79 -0.69 5.15
C ASP A 57 -10.31 0.56 5.85
N VAL A 58 -10.93 1.46 5.10
CA VAL A 58 -11.51 2.72 5.61
C VAL A 58 -13.02 2.67 5.82
N LYS A 59 -13.66 1.50 5.75
CA LYS A 59 -15.12 1.36 5.92
C LYS A 59 -15.59 1.90 7.27
N ASN A 60 -14.82 1.63 8.33
CA ASN A 60 -15.17 2.00 9.70
C ASN A 60 -14.62 3.36 10.12
N GLY A 61 -13.98 4.10 9.22
CA GLY A 61 -13.38 5.39 9.51
C GLY A 61 -12.06 5.61 8.79
N PRO A 62 -11.49 6.82 8.91
CA PRO A 62 -10.20 7.13 8.33
C PRO A 62 -9.08 6.33 9.00
N VAL A 63 -8.04 6.02 8.23
CA VAL A 63 -6.83 5.31 8.67
C VAL A 63 -5.63 6.21 8.51
N VAL A 64 -4.71 6.17 9.48
CA VAL A 64 -3.41 6.86 9.38
C VAL A 64 -2.34 5.81 9.17
N LEU A 65 -1.69 5.84 8.01
CA LEU A 65 -0.48 5.07 7.76
C LEU A 65 0.74 5.94 8.14
N ASN A 66 1.55 5.44 9.06
CA ASN A 66 2.77 6.13 9.50
C ASN A 66 3.99 5.44 8.90
N ILE A 67 4.79 6.20 8.17
CA ILE A 67 5.99 5.72 7.50
C ILE A 67 7.18 6.38 8.16
N GLY A 68 8.00 5.56 8.81
CA GLY A 68 9.21 5.99 9.50
C GLY A 68 10.48 5.86 8.68
N THR A 69 10.42 5.20 7.52
CA THR A 69 11.59 4.89 6.69
C THR A 69 11.36 5.29 5.22
N PRO A 70 12.41 5.71 4.50
CA PRO A 70 12.31 5.95 3.06
C PRO A 70 11.91 4.66 2.33
N LEU A 71 10.81 4.69 1.58
CA LEU A 71 10.37 3.58 0.72
C LEU A 71 9.84 4.09 -0.62
N LEU A 72 9.80 3.22 -1.62
CA LEU A 72 9.12 3.50 -2.89
C LEU A 72 7.83 2.70 -2.88
N GLY A 73 6.69 3.37 -2.72
CA GLY A 73 5.40 2.72 -2.62
C GLY A 73 4.36 3.36 -3.54
N LEU A 74 3.32 2.59 -3.79
CA LEU A 74 2.13 3.02 -4.51
C LEU A 74 0.89 2.63 -3.70
N LEU A 75 -0.13 3.47 -3.78
CA LEU A 75 -1.44 3.22 -3.20
C LEU A 75 -2.43 3.01 -4.33
N ASP A 76 -3.05 1.84 -4.36
CA ASP A 76 -4.14 1.51 -5.28
C ASP A 76 -5.46 1.32 -4.52
N ASP A 77 -6.58 1.56 -5.21
CA ASP A 77 -7.90 1.20 -4.70
C ASP A 77 -8.21 -0.30 -4.91
N ALA A 78 -9.35 -0.77 -4.37
CA ALA A 78 -9.77 -2.16 -4.51
C ALA A 78 -10.04 -2.61 -5.96
N ALA A 79 -10.11 -1.68 -6.91
CA ALA A 79 -10.22 -1.95 -8.35
C ALA A 79 -8.86 -1.89 -9.07
N PHE A 80 -7.76 -1.86 -8.31
CA PHE A 80 -6.39 -1.74 -8.80
C PHE A 80 -6.16 -0.47 -9.62
N LYS A 81 -6.81 0.63 -9.22
CA LYS A 81 -6.58 1.96 -9.81
C LYS A 81 -5.64 2.75 -8.91
N PHE A 82 -4.67 3.39 -9.55
CA PHE A 82 -3.73 4.27 -8.90
C PHE A 82 -4.42 5.43 -8.17
N VAL A 83 -4.15 5.55 -6.88
CA VAL A 83 -4.62 6.62 -6.00
C VAL A 83 -3.52 7.64 -5.75
N GLY A 84 -2.29 7.19 -5.52
CA GLY A 84 -1.17 8.08 -5.25
C GLY A 84 0.14 7.37 -4.91
N ASN A 85 1.21 8.16 -4.86
CA ASN A 85 2.53 7.70 -4.47
C ASN A 85 2.70 7.71 -2.95
N ILE A 86 3.53 6.80 -2.46
CA ILE A 86 3.97 6.71 -1.08
C ILE A 86 5.51 6.75 -1.05
N GLY A 87 6.06 7.52 -0.13
CA GLY A 87 7.50 7.61 0.15
C GLY A 87 8.26 8.48 -0.84
N VAL A 88 9.33 7.96 -1.45
CA VAL A 88 10.32 8.73 -2.24
C VAL A 88 9.68 9.47 -3.42
N THR A 89 8.69 8.87 -4.07
CA THR A 89 7.98 9.46 -5.22
C THR A 89 6.78 10.32 -4.81
N ASN A 90 6.46 10.38 -3.52
CA ASN A 90 5.47 11.30 -3.00
C ASN A 90 6.12 12.70 -2.86
N PRO A 91 5.56 13.76 -3.49
CA PRO A 91 6.15 15.10 -3.47
C PRO A 91 6.32 15.71 -2.08
N GLU A 92 5.54 15.22 -1.12
CA GLU A 92 5.42 15.74 0.23
C GLU A 92 6.29 14.95 1.23
N ASP A 93 6.35 13.63 1.10
CA ASP A 93 7.23 12.77 1.91
C ASP A 93 8.69 12.86 1.42
N GLN A 94 8.92 12.75 0.10
CA GLN A 94 10.25 12.75 -0.53
C GLN A 94 11.22 11.72 0.09
N GLY A 95 10.70 10.66 0.71
CA GLY A 95 11.48 9.64 1.39
C GLY A 95 11.99 10.07 2.76
N THR A 96 11.49 11.17 3.32
CA THR A 96 11.83 11.60 4.69
C THR A 96 10.93 10.96 5.75
N GLY A 97 9.92 10.19 5.33
CA GLY A 97 8.90 9.62 6.18
C GLY A 97 7.73 10.59 6.36
N GLY A 98 6.59 10.07 6.80
CA GLY A 98 5.37 10.88 6.86
C GLY A 98 4.16 10.13 7.38
N LYS A 99 3.10 10.90 7.63
CA LYS A 99 1.79 10.37 8.00
C LYS A 99 0.82 10.57 6.84
N TYR A 100 0.26 9.47 6.38
CA TYR A 100 -0.69 9.39 5.28
C TYR A 100 -2.07 9.24 5.89
N PHE A 101 -2.91 10.26 5.73
CA PHE A 101 -4.28 10.24 6.23
C PHE A 101 -5.23 9.76 5.13
N ILE A 102 -5.71 8.54 5.24
CA ILE A 102 -6.45 7.83 4.20
C ILE A 102 -7.91 7.74 4.63
N TYR A 103 -8.82 8.28 3.82
CA TYR A 103 -10.24 8.36 4.17
C TYR A 103 -11.15 8.23 2.94
N THR A 104 -12.39 7.81 3.19
CA THR A 104 -13.44 7.79 2.17
C THR A 104 -14.31 9.05 2.26
N LEU A 105 -14.73 9.58 1.11
CA LEU A 105 -15.74 10.64 1.07
C LEU A 105 -17.11 9.99 1.14
N ALA A 106 -17.89 10.33 2.18
CA ALA A 106 -19.18 9.74 2.51
C ALA A 106 -20.22 9.70 1.36
N THR A 107 -20.00 10.44 0.26
CA THR A 107 -20.87 10.46 -0.92
C THR A 107 -20.56 9.38 -1.96
N LYS A 108 -19.47 8.63 -1.83
CA LYS A 108 -19.15 7.46 -2.67
C LYS A 108 -18.48 6.39 -1.81
N ALA A 109 -19.27 5.42 -1.37
CA ALA A 109 -18.80 4.21 -0.69
C ALA A 109 -17.91 3.29 -1.57
N SER A 110 -17.12 3.82 -2.51
CA SER A 110 -16.33 3.01 -3.43
C SER A 110 -15.09 3.70 -4.02
N TYR A 111 -14.82 4.98 -3.72
CA TYR A 111 -13.68 5.69 -4.32
C TYR A 111 -13.03 6.63 -3.31
N LEU A 112 -11.90 6.17 -2.77
CA LEU A 112 -11.07 6.92 -1.84
C LEU A 112 -10.47 8.16 -2.51
N ARG A 113 -10.63 9.32 -1.88
CA ARG A 113 -10.00 10.59 -2.26
C ARG A 113 -9.16 11.03 -1.05
N VAL A 114 -7.85 10.90 -1.18
CA VAL A 114 -6.88 11.22 -0.13
C VAL A 114 -6.40 12.66 -0.34
N THR A 115 -6.45 13.48 0.72
CA THR A 115 -5.92 14.86 0.78
C THR A 115 -4.85 14.90 1.87
N PHE A 116 -3.68 15.48 1.57
CA PHE A 116 -2.53 15.55 2.49
C PHE A 116 -2.46 16.89 3.24
N THR A 117 -1.91 16.87 4.46
CA THR A 117 -1.48 18.08 5.21
C THR A 117 -0.29 17.70 6.08
N LEU A 118 0.92 18.13 5.70
CA LEU A 118 2.15 17.91 6.47
C LEU A 118 2.57 19.15 7.29
N ARG A 119 3.12 18.90 8.50
CA ARG A 119 3.92 19.87 9.27
C ARG A 119 5.33 19.28 9.49
N PRO A 120 6.43 20.05 9.31
CA PRO A 120 7.78 19.49 9.16
C PRO A 120 8.56 19.41 10.48
N ARG A 121 9.28 18.30 10.72
CA ARG A 121 10.60 18.29 11.41
C ARG A 121 11.36 16.95 11.33
N VAL A 122 12.30 16.89 10.38
CA VAL A 122 13.70 16.37 10.35
C VAL A 122 14.18 15.22 11.29
N ILE A 123 14.85 14.19 10.70
CA ILE A 123 16.25 13.66 10.92
C ILE A 123 16.38 12.09 10.84
N SER A 124 17.04 11.60 9.77
CA SER A 124 18.05 10.49 9.67
C SER A 124 17.71 8.95 9.70
N THR A 125 17.87 8.33 8.50
CA THR A 125 18.62 7.08 8.13
C THR A 125 18.05 5.65 8.39
N GLY A 126 17.76 4.89 7.30
CA GLY A 126 17.74 3.39 7.26
C GLY A 126 16.75 2.72 6.27
N TYR A 127 17.25 1.84 5.38
CA TYR A 127 16.62 1.09 4.24
C TYR A 127 15.44 0.13 4.64
N LEU A 128 14.51 -0.39 3.79
CA LEU A 128 14.53 -0.88 2.39
C LEU A 128 13.09 -1.05 1.76
N LEU A 129 12.96 -0.86 0.43
CA LEU A 129 11.83 -1.07 -0.53
C LEU A 129 11.25 -2.50 -0.53
N VAL A 130 10.01 -2.82 -0.94
CA VAL A 130 9.08 -2.34 -2.00
C VAL A 130 7.67 -2.14 -1.48
#